data_AF-A0A2L2YVG2-F1
#
_entry.id   AF-A0A2L2YVG2-F1
#
_cell.length_a   1.000
_cell.length_b   1.000
_cell.length_c   1.000
_cell.angle_alpha   90.00
_cell.angle_beta   90.00
_cell.angle_gamma   90.00
#
_symmetry.space_group_name_H-M   'P 1'
#
loop_
_entity.id
_entity.type
_entity.pdbx_description
1 polymer ?
#
loop_
_entity_poly.entity_id
_entity_poly.type
_entity_poly.pdbx_seq_one_letter_code
_entity_poly.pdbx_strand_id
1 'polypeptide(L)'
;NHEVPHPIVFRGALFADVGRFDRCVDLWLHALNLRYTHNVSVRKDLLRFAQVFAQMIHIGEEVQFNKIYPVLDITLAELKRNSKLLNSSAEGSPDCVLEELEDDIYTTLYLLVI
;
A
#
# COMPACT_ATOMS: atom_id res chain seq x y z
N ASN A 1 -1.81 -15.29 10.25
CA ASN A 1 -0.96 -16.27 9.53
C ASN A 1 -0.09 -15.50 8.52
N HIS A 2 1.19 -15.24 8.83
CA HIS A 2 2.04 -14.28 8.09
C HIS A 2 2.45 -14.75 6.69
N GLU A 3 2.23 -16.02 6.34
CA GLU A 3 2.64 -16.59 5.05
C GLU A 3 1.59 -16.39 3.94
N VAL A 4 0.34 -16.11 4.30
CA VAL A 4 -0.80 -16.02 3.36
C VAL A 4 -0.73 -14.80 2.40
N PRO A 5 -0.28 -13.60 2.83
CA PRO A 5 -0.25 -12.44 1.94
C PRO A 5 0.69 -12.60 0.73
N HIS A 6 1.80 -13.33 0.85
CA HIS A 6 2.79 -13.42 -0.23
C HIS A 6 2.26 -14.15 -1.49
N PRO A 7 1.67 -15.35 -1.39
CA PRO A 7 1.02 -16.00 -2.53
C PRO A 7 -0.12 -15.17 -3.16
N ILE A 8 -0.86 -14.40 -2.35
CA ILE A 8 -1.94 -13.53 -2.83
C ILE A 8 -1.37 -12.39 -3.68
N VAL A 9 -0.33 -11.70 -3.18
CA VAL A 9 0.35 -10.62 -3.91
C VAL A 9 0.96 -11.14 -5.21
N PHE A 10 1.62 -12.30 -5.17
CA PHE A 10 2.20 -12.94 -6.34
C PHE A 10 1.14 -13.27 -7.41
N ARG A 11 -0.01 -13.84 -7.01
CA ARG A 11 -1.13 -14.08 -7.94
C ARG A 11 -1.69 -12.78 -8.52
N GLY A 12 -1.75 -11.71 -7.73
CA GLY A 12 -2.17 -10.39 -8.22
C GLY A 12 -1.23 -9.87 -9.31
N ALA A 13 0.09 -10.00 -9.13
CA ALA A 13 1.08 -9.62 -10.14
C ALA A 13 0.87 -10.38 -11.46
N LEU A 14 0.64 -11.70 -11.40
CA LEU A 14 0.33 -12.50 -12.61
C LEU A 14 -0.93 -12.02 -13.34
N PHE A 15 -1.95 -11.53 -12.61
CA PHE A 15 -3.12 -10.93 -13.25
C PHE A 15 -2.78 -9.59 -13.91
N ALA A 16 -1.99 -8.73 -13.26
CA ALA A 16 -1.55 -7.48 -13.85
C ALA A 16 -0.74 -7.69 -15.14
N ASP A 17 0.14 -8.70 -15.18
CA ASP A 17 0.97 -9.02 -16.35
C ASP A 17 0.13 -9.36 -17.61
N VAL A 18 -1.08 -9.88 -17.42
CA VAL A 18 -2.02 -10.19 -18.52
C VAL A 18 -3.12 -9.13 -18.68
N GLY A 19 -2.94 -7.93 -18.13
CA GLY A 19 -3.86 -6.80 -18.23
C GLY A 19 -5.11 -6.89 -17.36
N ARG A 20 -5.17 -7.86 -16.44
CA ARG A 20 -6.30 -8.06 -15.50
C ARG A 20 -6.11 -7.27 -14.21
N PHE A 21 -6.03 -5.94 -14.35
CA PHE A 21 -5.83 -5.04 -13.22
C PHE A 21 -6.96 -5.10 -12.18
N ASP A 22 -8.19 -5.33 -12.63
CA ASP A 22 -9.36 -5.57 -11.75
C ASP A 22 -9.07 -6.64 -10.69
N ARG A 23 -8.60 -7.81 -11.14
CA ARG A 23 -8.28 -8.95 -10.28
C ARG A 23 -7.02 -8.74 -9.47
N CYS A 24 -6.00 -8.08 -10.04
CA CYS A 24 -4.79 -7.71 -9.33
C CYS A 24 -5.12 -6.87 -8.09
N VAL A 25 -5.86 -5.78 -8.30
CA VAL A 25 -6.22 -4.81 -7.27
C VAL A 25 -7.09 -5.48 -6.20
N ASP A 26 -8.05 -6.33 -6.57
CA ASP A 26 -8.87 -7.07 -5.59
C ASP A 26 -8.04 -7.98 -4.67
N LEU A 27 -7.09 -8.72 -5.25
CA LEU A 27 -6.20 -9.59 -4.48
C LEU A 27 -5.27 -8.79 -3.58
N TRP A 28 -4.69 -7.71 -4.11
CA TRP A 28 -3.80 -6.86 -3.33
C TRP A 28 -4.54 -6.14 -2.21
N LEU A 29 -5.80 -5.73 -2.40
CA LEU A 29 -6.62 -5.15 -1.33
C LEU A 29 -6.89 -6.18 -0.23
N HIS A 30 -7.12 -7.42 -0.60
CA HIS A 30 -7.27 -8.49 0.38
C HIS A 30 -5.96 -8.73 1.17
N ALA A 31 -4.81 -8.78 0.50
CA ALA A 31 -3.51 -8.91 1.17
C ALA A 31 -3.16 -7.69 2.06
N LEU A 32 -3.47 -6.48 1.60
CA LEU A 32 -3.30 -5.23 2.35
C LEU A 32 -4.10 -5.26 3.65
N ASN A 33 -5.38 -5.62 3.58
CA ASN A 33 -6.24 -5.76 4.75
C ASN A 33 -5.74 -6.84 5.71
N LEU A 34 -5.28 -7.99 5.21
CA LEU A 34 -4.69 -9.03 6.05
C LEU A 34 -3.46 -8.54 6.83
N ARG A 35 -2.55 -7.80 6.16
CA ARG A 35 -1.36 -7.25 6.82
C ARG A 35 -1.74 -6.18 7.85
N TYR A 36 -2.57 -5.22 7.45
CA TYR A 36 -3.00 -4.11 8.29
C TYR A 36 -3.68 -4.59 9.58
N THR A 37 -4.65 -5.52 9.45
CA THR A 37 -5.37 -6.07 10.62
C THR A 37 -4.49 -6.89 11.58
N HIS A 38 -3.32 -7.34 11.13
CA HIS A 38 -2.35 -8.07 11.95
C HIS A 38 -1.18 -7.18 12.42
N ASN A 39 -1.30 -5.85 12.33
CA ASN A 39 -0.26 -4.88 12.70
C ASN A 39 1.09 -5.11 11.98
N VAL A 40 1.04 -5.64 10.75
CA VAL A 40 2.23 -5.74 9.89
C VAL A 40 2.30 -4.48 9.03
N SER A 41 3.49 -3.88 8.94
CA SER A 41 3.74 -2.72 8.08
C SER A 41 3.27 -2.98 6.64
N VAL A 42 2.53 -2.00 6.10
CA VAL A 42 1.94 -2.06 4.76
C VAL A 42 2.65 -1.19 3.74
N ARG A 43 3.73 -0.49 4.12
CA ARG A 43 4.52 0.40 3.25
C ARG A 43 4.79 -0.17 1.85
N LYS A 44 5.29 -1.41 1.80
CA LYS A 44 5.60 -2.09 0.52
C LYS A 44 4.36 -2.36 -0.33
N ASP A 45 3.22 -2.60 0.31
CA ASP A 45 1.94 -2.82 -0.38
C ASP A 45 1.40 -1.49 -0.94
N LEU A 46 1.49 -0.40 -0.18
CA LEU A 46 1.10 0.93 -0.64
C LEU A 46 1.90 1.37 -1.88
N LEU A 47 3.22 1.16 -1.87
CA LEU A 47 4.06 1.47 -3.04
C LEU A 47 3.64 0.67 -4.28
N ARG A 48 3.30 -0.62 -4.12
CA ARG A 48 2.81 -1.45 -5.22
C ARG A 48 1.52 -0.90 -5.82
N PHE A 49 0.59 -0.44 -4.99
CA PHE A 49 -0.64 0.21 -5.47
C PHE A 49 -0.35 1.46 -6.27
N ALA A 50 0.51 2.36 -5.77
CA ALA A 50 0.91 3.55 -6.51
C ALA A 50 1.49 3.20 -7.89
N GLN A 51 2.36 2.19 -7.95
CA GLN A 51 2.96 1.72 -9.21
C GLN A 51 1.93 1.14 -10.19
N VAL A 52 1.01 0.29 -9.73
CA VAL A 52 0.00 -0.31 -10.61
C VAL A 52 -1.03 0.73 -11.08
N PHE A 53 -1.47 1.64 -10.22
CA PHE A 53 -2.38 2.71 -10.64
C PHE A 53 -1.72 3.66 -11.64
N ALA A 54 -0.45 4.02 -11.43
CA ALA A 54 0.32 4.79 -12.41
C ALA A 54 0.44 4.04 -13.75
N GLN A 55 0.69 2.73 -13.71
CA GLN A 55 0.75 1.91 -14.92
C GLN A 55 -0.59 1.86 -15.65
N MET A 56 -1.70 1.71 -14.92
CA MET A 56 -3.06 1.72 -15.51
C MET A 56 -3.32 3.02 -16.25
N ILE A 57 -3.06 4.18 -15.60
CA ILE A 57 -3.21 5.49 -16.25
C ILE A 57 -2.31 5.60 -17.49
N HIS A 58 -1.05 5.17 -17.38
CA HIS A 58 -0.07 5.25 -18.46
C HIS A 58 -0.52 4.51 -19.73
N ILE A 59 -1.20 3.37 -19.59
CA ILE A 59 -1.72 2.58 -20.71
C ILE A 59 -3.16 2.91 -21.09
N GLY A 60 -3.78 3.91 -20.44
CA GLY A 60 -5.15 4.35 -20.71
C GLY A 60 -6.25 3.49 -20.07
N GLU A 61 -5.92 2.67 -19.08
CA GLU A 61 -6.89 1.92 -18.28
C GLU A 61 -7.49 2.81 -17.18
N GLU A 62 -8.80 2.72 -16.97
CA GLU A 62 -9.52 3.50 -15.97
C GLU A 62 -9.21 2.99 -14.55
N VAL A 63 -8.75 3.88 -13.68
CA VAL A 63 -8.59 3.59 -12.25
C VAL A 63 -9.87 3.98 -11.51
N GLN A 64 -10.66 2.97 -11.12
CA GLN A 64 -11.91 3.23 -10.43
C GLN A 64 -11.69 3.77 -9.00
N PHE A 65 -12.37 4.86 -8.65
CA PHE A 65 -12.25 5.48 -7.32
C PHE A 65 -12.58 4.52 -6.15
N ASN A 66 -13.50 3.58 -6.36
CA ASN A 66 -13.83 2.54 -5.37
C ASN A 66 -12.65 1.60 -5.04
N LYS A 67 -11.61 1.57 -5.88
CA LYS A 67 -10.35 0.85 -5.64
C LYS A 67 -9.29 1.71 -4.99
N ILE A 68 -9.26 3.01 -5.32
CA ILE A 68 -8.31 3.98 -4.76
C ILE A 68 -8.67 4.29 -3.30
N TYR A 69 -9.95 4.52 -3.01
CA TYR A 69 -10.42 4.96 -1.69
C TYR A 69 -9.98 4.04 -0.54
N PRO A 70 -10.13 2.71 -0.62
CA PRO A 70 -9.66 1.82 0.45
C PRO A 70 -8.15 1.85 0.67
N VAL A 71 -7.36 2.09 -0.40
CA VAL A 71 -5.90 2.23 -0.30
C VAL A 71 -5.57 3.51 0.46
N LEU A 72 -6.19 4.64 0.09
CA LEU A 72 -5.99 5.93 0.76
C LEU A 72 -6.39 5.88 2.25
N ASP A 73 -7.49 5.19 2.59
CA ASP A 73 -7.93 5.05 3.98
C ASP A 73 -6.89 4.31 4.83
N ILE A 74 -6.35 3.20 4.31
CA ILE A 74 -5.27 2.45 4.98
C ILE A 74 -3.97 3.25 5.04
N THR A 75 -3.61 3.97 3.97
CA THR A 75 -2.45 4.87 3.96
C THR A 75 -2.55 5.93 5.06
N LEU A 76 -3.71 6.58 5.20
CA LEU A 76 -3.94 7.58 6.25
C LEU A 76 -3.85 6.95 7.66
N ALA A 77 -4.38 5.75 7.82
CA ALA A 77 -4.30 5.04 9.09
C ALA A 77 -2.85 4.64 9.44
N GLU A 78 -2.06 4.23 8.46
CA GLU A 78 -0.64 3.88 8.61
C GLU A 78 0.21 5.11 8.96
N LEU A 79 0.02 6.24 8.27
CA LEU A 79 0.67 7.51 8.59
C LEU A 79 0.38 7.96 10.03
N LYS A 80 -0.88 7.86 10.46
CA LYS A 80 -1.27 8.17 11.85
C LYS A 80 -0.60 7.23 12.85
N ARG A 81 -0.46 5.95 12.52
CA ARG A 81 0.22 4.95 13.36
C ARG A 81 1.71 5.26 13.49
N ASN A 82 2.39 5.51 12.37
CA ASN A 82 3.83 5.79 12.33
C ASN A 82 4.16 7.13 13.01
N SER A 83 3.34 8.16 12.80
CA SER A 83 3.47 9.44 13.52
C SER A 83 3.32 9.29 15.04
N LYS A 84 2.37 8.48 15.52
CA LYS A 84 2.23 8.21 16.96
C LYS A 84 3.44 7.47 17.53
N LEU A 85 3.97 6.49 16.81
CA LEU A 85 5.14 5.73 17.23
C LEU A 85 6.36 6.65 17.39
N LEU A 86 6.61 7.54 16.42
CA LEU A 86 7.68 8.55 16.50
C LEU A 86 7.54 9.46 17.73
N ASN A 87 6.33 9.92 18.01
CA ASN A 87 6.07 10.78 19.17
C ASN A 87 6.19 10.02 20.51
N SER A 88 6.03 8.70 20.52
CA SER A 88 6.13 7.87 21.74
C SER A 88 7.53 7.32 22.01
N SER A 89 8.34 7.13 20.97
CA SER A 89 9.73 6.65 21.07
C SER A 89 10.67 7.81 21.39
N ALA A 90 10.58 8.34 22.62
CA ALA A 90 11.48 9.38 23.11
C ALA A 90 12.90 8.86 23.43
N GLU A 91 13.14 7.55 23.42
CA GLU A 91 14.46 6.96 23.68
C GLU A 91 14.71 5.72 22.79
N GLY A 92 15.46 5.89 21.70
CA GLY A 92 16.11 4.78 20.97
C GLY A 92 15.50 4.40 19.60
N SER A 93 16.36 4.46 18.57
CA SER A 93 16.19 4.14 17.13
C SER A 93 15.13 4.93 16.31
N PRO A 94 15.25 6.27 16.20
CA PRO A 94 14.35 7.09 15.38
C PRO A 94 14.54 6.94 13.86
N ASP A 95 15.74 6.58 13.37
CA ASP A 95 16.06 6.68 11.95
C ASP A 95 15.23 5.75 11.05
N CYS A 96 15.03 4.49 11.46
CA CYS A 96 14.27 3.52 10.67
C CYS A 96 12.77 3.91 10.56
N VAL A 97 12.20 4.50 11.62
CA VAL A 97 10.79 4.92 11.61
C VAL A 97 10.60 6.22 10.82
N LEU A 98 11.62 7.09 10.82
CA LEU A 98 11.64 8.29 9.98
C LEU A 98 11.69 7.92 8.49
N GLU A 99 12.58 7.00 8.10
CA GLU A 99 12.64 6.50 6.71
C GLU A 99 11.30 5.88 6.27
N GLU A 100 10.67 5.06 7.13
CA GLU A 100 9.35 4.50 6.80
C GLU A 100 8.26 5.57 6.66
N LEU A 101 8.29 6.60 7.50
CA LEU A 101 7.35 7.72 7.38
C LEU A 101 7.57 8.52 6.10
N GLU A 102 8.81 8.82 5.73
CA GLU A 102 9.14 9.53 4.49
C GLU A 102 8.64 8.75 3.27
N ASP A 103 8.91 7.45 3.21
CA ASP A 103 8.43 6.57 2.14
C ASP A 103 6.89 6.55 2.04
N ASP A 104 6.20 6.47 3.18
CA ASP A 104 4.75 6.50 3.24
C ASP A 104 4.21 7.87 2.76
N ILE A 105 4.87 8.98 3.11
CA ILE A 105 4.51 10.33 2.63
C ILE A 105 4.67 10.40 1.11
N TYR A 106 5.81 9.98 0.55
CA TYR A 106 6.01 9.97 -0.89
C TYR A 106 4.96 9.12 -1.60
N THR A 107 4.70 7.92 -1.09
CA THR A 107 3.68 7.01 -1.62
C THR A 107 2.29 7.63 -1.56
N THR A 108 1.96 8.34 -0.48
CA THR A 108 0.70 9.07 -0.34
C THR A 108 0.57 10.15 -1.40
N LEU A 109 1.64 10.94 -1.62
CA LEU A 109 1.65 11.98 -2.63
C LEU A 109 1.44 11.40 -4.03
N TYR A 110 2.07 10.27 -4.36
CA TYR A 110 1.81 9.57 -5.62
C TYR A 110 0.34 9.17 -5.76
N LEU A 111 -0.25 8.57 -4.71
CA LEU A 111 -1.65 8.15 -4.71
C LEU A 111 -2.64 9.32 -4.83
N LEU A 112 -2.27 10.53 -4.41
CA LEU A 112 -3.09 11.74 -4.52
C LEU A 112 -3.00 12.43 -5.89
N VAL A 113 -1.95 12.16 -6.67
CA VAL A 113 -1.73 12.74 -8.01
C VAL A 113 -2.35 11.90 -9.12
N ILE A 114 -2.53 10.59 -8.87
CA ILE A 114 -3.27 9.63 -9.71
C ILE A 114 -4.73 10.07 -9.82
#